data_AF-A0A1R0GV98-F1
#
_entry.id   AF-A0A1R0GV98-F1
#
_cell.length_a   1.000
_cell.length_b   1.000
_cell.length_c   1.000
_cell.angle_alpha   90.00
_cell.angle_beta   90.00
_cell.angle_gamma   90.00
#
_symmetry.space_group_name_H-M   'P 1'
#
loop_
_entity.id
_entity.type
_entity.pdbx_description
1 polymer ?
#
loop_
_entity_poly.entity_id
_entity_poly.type
_entity_poly.pdbx_seq_one_letter_code
_entity_poly.pdbx_strand_id
1 'polypeptide(L)'
;MINSVSRFKALEPHVFKTNEESDPKEWLDRYDLYSRRMQWSKEDKIEILEIYLDRKEIMWFKNMKHLLKNWNKTKSEFIEKFFGKESEIKAWVALQEFKLDKYEDMDEFEMVLNSLISKTKISDKKVKWRCLMASLSTKYQKLILRNKISEFEKAIMVVRDGIELYKLVDTHKYIEDLDENLGSKSEKVIVKSHVP
;
A
#
# COMPACT_ATOMS: atom_id res chain seq x y z
N MET A 1 -33.43 -2.30 10.92
CA MET A 1 -32.34 -2.80 11.78
C MET A 1 -31.34 -3.50 10.88
N ILE A 2 -30.22 -2.85 10.58
CA ILE A 2 -29.17 -3.41 9.71
C ILE A 2 -28.38 -4.42 10.55
N ASN A 3 -28.24 -5.65 10.04
CA ASN A 3 -27.54 -6.79 10.63
C ASN A 3 -26.18 -6.40 11.24
N SER A 4 -26.15 -6.15 12.56
CA SER A 4 -24.89 -5.88 13.28
C SER A 4 -24.03 -7.15 13.37
N VAL A 5 -24.64 -8.33 13.35
CA VAL A 5 -23.98 -9.64 13.48
C VAL A 5 -22.95 -9.90 12.35
N SER A 6 -23.21 -9.42 11.12
CA SER A 6 -22.33 -9.69 9.97
C SER A 6 -21.00 -8.93 10.00
N ARG A 7 -20.95 -7.72 10.60
CA ARG A 7 -19.69 -6.98 10.72
C ARG A 7 -18.77 -7.58 11.77
N PHE A 8 -19.33 -8.27 12.76
CA PHE A 8 -18.55 -8.78 13.89
C PHE A 8 -17.79 -10.08 13.61
N LYS A 9 -18.26 -10.90 12.65
CA LYS A 9 -17.49 -12.02 12.10
C LYS A 9 -16.31 -11.55 11.26
N ALA A 10 -16.41 -10.39 10.60
CA ALA A 10 -15.33 -9.84 9.80
C ALA A 10 -14.13 -9.34 10.64
N LEU A 11 -14.28 -9.22 11.96
CA LEU A 11 -13.22 -8.79 12.87
C LEU A 11 -12.44 -9.97 13.48
N GLU A 12 -12.90 -11.20 13.28
CA GLU A 12 -12.20 -12.39 13.73
C GLU A 12 -10.92 -12.58 12.89
N PRO A 13 -9.76 -12.79 13.52
CA PRO A 13 -8.53 -13.10 12.80
C PRO A 13 -8.71 -14.38 11.97
N HIS A 14 -8.22 -14.37 10.74
CA HIS A 14 -8.10 -15.61 9.97
C HIS A 14 -7.00 -16.51 10.56
N VAL A 15 -6.95 -17.77 10.13
CA VAL A 15 -5.87 -18.68 10.54
C VAL A 15 -4.53 -18.18 9.99
N PHE A 16 -3.54 -18.00 10.86
CA PHE A 16 -2.20 -17.57 10.47
C PHE A 16 -1.47 -18.66 9.70
N LYS A 17 -0.91 -18.27 8.56
CA LYS A 17 -0.07 -19.10 7.71
C LYS A 17 1.11 -18.29 7.21
N THR A 18 2.32 -18.77 7.44
CA THR A 18 3.55 -18.09 7.00
C THR A 18 3.63 -17.93 5.48
N ASN A 19 2.93 -18.79 4.72
CA ASN A 19 3.02 -18.85 3.27
C ASN A 19 1.96 -18.03 2.51
N GLU A 20 0.87 -17.58 3.16
CA GLU A 20 -0.27 -16.93 2.50
C GLU A 20 -0.23 -15.39 2.63
N GLU A 21 0.94 -14.79 2.41
CA GLU A 21 1.17 -13.32 2.35
C GLU A 21 0.73 -12.50 3.57
N SER A 22 0.28 -13.16 4.63
CA SER A 22 -0.20 -12.49 5.84
C SER A 22 0.99 -11.93 6.60
N ASP A 23 1.09 -10.61 6.64
CA ASP A 23 2.10 -9.92 7.45
C ASP A 23 1.95 -10.36 8.92
N PRO A 24 2.95 -11.05 9.50
CA PRO A 24 2.82 -11.62 10.84
C PRO A 24 2.53 -10.58 11.93
N LYS A 25 3.01 -9.34 11.73
CA LYS A 25 2.76 -8.25 12.66
C LYS A 25 1.32 -7.76 12.56
N GLU A 26 0.86 -7.49 11.34
CA GLU A 26 -0.54 -7.07 11.11
C GLU A 26 -1.54 -8.12 11.63
N TRP A 27 -1.25 -9.40 11.37
CA TRP A 27 -2.07 -10.50 11.85
C TRP A 27 -2.12 -10.56 13.39
N LEU A 28 -0.96 -10.45 14.04
CA LEU A 28 -0.86 -10.47 15.50
C LEU A 28 -1.54 -9.26 16.15
N ASP A 29 -1.47 -8.09 15.52
CA ASP A 29 -2.17 -6.88 15.97
C ASP A 29 -3.69 -7.07 15.87
N ARG A 30 -4.18 -7.66 14.77
CA ARG A 30 -5.60 -8.02 14.61
C ARG A 30 -6.06 -9.01 15.69
N TYR A 31 -5.25 -10.03 15.96
CA TYR A 31 -5.50 -11.00 17.04
C TYR A 31 -5.56 -10.33 18.42
N ASP A 32 -4.62 -9.42 18.72
CA ASP A 32 -4.63 -8.73 20.01
C ASP A 32 -5.84 -7.80 20.15
N LEU A 33 -6.25 -7.10 19.09
CA LEU A 33 -7.47 -6.28 19.11
C LEU A 33 -8.72 -7.14 19.32
N TYR A 34 -8.82 -8.27 18.62
CA TYR A 34 -9.93 -9.21 18.79
C TYR A 34 -9.98 -9.77 20.20
N SER A 35 -8.83 -10.18 20.76
CA SER A 35 -8.77 -10.69 22.14
C SER A 35 -9.20 -9.66 23.19
N ARG A 36 -8.88 -8.38 23.01
CA ARG A 36 -9.32 -7.30 23.90
C ARG A 36 -10.83 -7.11 23.84
N ARG A 37 -11.41 -7.21 22.64
CA ARG A 37 -12.86 -7.15 22.43
C ARG A 37 -13.57 -8.32 23.11
N MET A 38 -13.03 -9.52 22.97
CA MET A 38 -13.54 -10.74 23.61
C MET A 38 -13.20 -10.83 25.10
N GLN A 39 -12.47 -9.83 25.63
CA GLN A 39 -12.06 -9.72 27.04
C GLN A 39 -11.27 -10.94 27.54
N TRP A 40 -10.44 -11.52 26.68
CA TRP A 40 -9.58 -12.65 27.05
C TRP A 40 -8.55 -12.23 28.10
N SER A 41 -8.33 -13.10 29.08
CA SER A 41 -7.21 -12.96 30.00
C SER A 41 -5.87 -13.08 29.27
N LYS A 42 -4.77 -12.73 29.92
CA LYS A 42 -3.44 -12.82 29.26
C LYS A 42 -3.07 -14.27 28.99
N GLU A 43 -3.55 -15.17 29.83
CA GLU A 43 -3.40 -16.61 29.77
C GLU A 43 -4.24 -17.17 28.61
N ASP A 44 -5.52 -16.80 28.53
CA ASP A 44 -6.41 -17.20 27.44
C ASP A 44 -5.89 -16.74 26.07
N LYS A 45 -5.32 -15.54 26.00
CA LYS A 45 -4.69 -15.04 24.76
C LYS A 45 -3.59 -15.95 24.25
N ILE A 46 -2.85 -16.60 25.15
CA ILE A 46 -1.77 -17.51 24.77
C ILE A 46 -2.36 -18.86 24.40
N GLU A 47 -3.30 -19.39 25.20
CA GLU A 47 -3.89 -20.71 24.94
C GLU A 47 -4.73 -20.76 23.66
N ILE A 48 -5.57 -19.73 23.45
CA ILE A 48 -6.43 -19.61 22.27
C ILE A 48 -5.62 -19.38 20.99
N LEU A 49 -4.39 -18.88 21.10
CA LEU A 49 -3.51 -18.65 19.94
C LEU A 49 -3.36 -19.94 19.13
N GLU A 50 -3.27 -21.09 19.79
CA GLU A 50 -3.13 -22.42 19.15
C GLU A 50 -4.22 -22.71 18.10
N ILE A 51 -5.44 -22.20 18.30
CA ILE A 51 -6.60 -22.43 17.42
C ILE A 51 -6.49 -21.58 16.14
N TYR A 52 -5.79 -20.46 16.20
CA TYR A 52 -5.66 -19.50 15.11
C TYR A 52 -4.35 -19.67 14.31
N LEU A 53 -3.60 -20.76 14.53
CA LEU A 53 -2.39 -21.09 13.77
C LEU A 53 -2.64 -22.27 12.83
N ASP A 54 -1.92 -22.34 11.70
CA ASP A 54 -1.94 -23.52 10.82
C ASP A 54 -0.88 -24.57 11.24
N ARG A 55 -0.90 -25.74 10.61
CA ARG A 55 -0.18 -26.97 11.04
C ARG A 55 1.28 -26.73 11.45
N LYS A 56 2.05 -25.96 10.67
CA LYS A 56 3.49 -25.72 10.94
C LYS A 56 3.67 -24.79 12.15
N GLU A 57 2.83 -23.76 12.24
CA GLU A 57 2.84 -22.75 13.27
C GLU A 57 2.33 -23.31 14.62
N ILE A 58 1.35 -24.22 14.58
CA ILE A 58 0.92 -25.01 15.75
C ILE A 58 2.09 -25.83 16.30
N MET A 59 2.88 -26.49 15.44
CA MET A 59 4.04 -27.28 15.89
C MET A 59 5.07 -26.39 16.60
N TRP A 60 5.36 -25.21 16.06
CA TRP A 60 6.20 -24.22 16.73
C TRP A 60 5.62 -23.80 18.08
N PHE A 61 4.33 -23.46 18.12
CA PHE A 61 3.66 -23.01 19.34
C PHE A 61 3.70 -24.08 20.44
N LYS A 62 3.40 -25.35 20.10
CA LYS A 62 3.48 -26.48 21.03
C LYS A 62 4.88 -26.67 21.61
N ASN A 63 5.91 -26.55 20.79
CA ASN A 63 7.29 -26.66 21.23
C ASN A 63 7.70 -25.51 22.17
N MET A 64 7.17 -24.31 21.96
CA MET A 64 7.50 -23.12 22.77
C MET A 64 6.54 -22.86 23.93
N LYS A 65 5.39 -23.54 24.00
CA LYS A 65 4.29 -23.28 24.95
C LYS A 65 4.76 -23.12 26.41
N HIS A 66 5.71 -23.93 26.84
CA HIS A 66 6.28 -23.87 28.20
C HIS A 66 7.09 -22.59 28.50
N LEU A 67 7.61 -21.91 27.47
CA LEU A 67 8.38 -20.66 27.56
C LEU A 67 7.50 -19.41 27.43
N LEU A 68 6.28 -19.56 26.91
CA LEU A 68 5.32 -18.51 26.57
C LEU A 68 4.39 -18.22 27.76
N LYS A 69 4.94 -17.71 28.87
CA LYS A 69 4.16 -17.41 30.09
C LYS A 69 3.56 -15.99 30.13
N ASN A 70 3.98 -15.13 29.21
CA ASN A 70 3.58 -13.72 29.18
C ASN A 70 3.25 -13.34 27.75
N TRP A 71 2.07 -12.74 27.54
CA TRP A 71 1.62 -12.30 26.24
C TRP A 71 2.63 -11.40 25.52
N ASN A 72 3.30 -10.50 26.23
CA ASN A 72 4.32 -9.63 25.62
C ASN A 72 5.51 -10.43 25.09
N LYS A 73 5.95 -11.47 25.82
CA LYS A 73 7.00 -12.37 25.36
C LYS A 73 6.52 -13.20 24.17
N THR A 74 5.29 -13.71 24.21
CA THR A 74 4.67 -14.43 23.10
C THR A 74 4.64 -13.60 21.83
N LYS A 75 4.28 -12.31 21.92
CA LYS A 75 4.35 -11.41 20.78
C LYS A 75 5.77 -11.28 20.23
N SER A 76 6.76 -11.05 21.08
CA SER A 76 8.16 -10.91 20.64
C SER A 76 8.68 -12.16 19.95
N GLU A 77 8.48 -13.34 20.54
CA GLU A 77 8.92 -14.63 19.97
C GLU A 77 8.19 -14.96 18.66
N PHE A 78 6.89 -14.64 18.57
CA PHE A 78 6.11 -14.83 17.35
C PHE A 78 6.63 -13.94 16.22
N ILE A 79 6.87 -12.67 16.49
CA ILE A 79 7.46 -11.74 15.52
C ILE A 79 8.88 -12.19 15.15
N GLU A 80 9.72 -12.58 16.09
CA GLU A 80 11.07 -13.05 15.76
C GLU A 80 11.06 -14.30 14.86
N LYS A 81 10.15 -15.24 15.13
CA LYS A 81 10.03 -16.47 14.35
C LYS A 81 9.47 -16.24 12.95
N PHE A 82 8.39 -15.46 12.85
CA PHE A 82 7.59 -15.35 11.63
C PHE A 82 7.79 -14.02 10.89
N PHE A 83 7.99 -12.91 11.63
CA PHE A 83 8.46 -11.63 11.10
C PHE A 83 10.00 -11.61 11.11
N GLY A 84 10.59 -12.61 10.43
CA GLY A 84 12.04 -12.79 10.36
C GLY A 84 12.68 -12.00 9.22
N LYS A 85 14.00 -12.20 9.05
CA LYS A 85 14.80 -11.68 7.92
C LYS A 85 14.15 -11.94 6.55
N GLU A 86 13.38 -13.01 6.42
CA GLU A 86 12.67 -13.33 5.18
C GLU A 86 11.59 -12.30 4.83
N SER A 87 10.84 -11.79 5.82
CA SER A 87 9.85 -10.72 5.60
C SER A 87 10.53 -9.40 5.21
N GLU A 88 11.69 -9.12 5.81
CA GLU A 88 12.52 -7.97 5.47
C GLU A 88 13.07 -8.09 4.04
N ILE A 89 13.57 -9.26 3.65
CA ILE A 89 14.03 -9.55 2.29
C ILE A 89 12.87 -9.42 1.28
N LYS A 90 11.70 -9.97 1.58
CA LYS A 90 10.51 -9.83 0.73
C LYS A 90 10.11 -8.37 0.56
N ALA A 91 10.11 -7.59 1.64
CA ALA A 91 9.84 -6.16 1.59
C ALA A 91 10.91 -5.40 0.76
N TRP A 92 12.18 -5.80 0.83
CA TRP A 92 13.26 -5.26 0.00
C TRP A 92 13.07 -5.57 -1.48
N VAL A 93 12.72 -6.81 -1.82
CA VAL A 93 12.41 -7.22 -3.21
C VAL A 93 11.21 -6.43 -3.74
N ALA A 94 10.14 -6.35 -2.94
CA ALA A 94 8.97 -5.56 -3.31
C ALA A 94 9.31 -4.08 -3.52
N LEU A 95 10.18 -3.48 -2.70
CA LEU A 95 10.64 -2.10 -2.84
C LEU A 95 11.44 -1.86 -4.13
N GLN A 96 12.18 -2.86 -4.63
CA GLN A 96 12.93 -2.76 -5.88
C GLN A 96 12.01 -2.78 -7.12
N GLU A 97 10.93 -3.55 -7.04
CA GLU A 97 9.92 -3.68 -8.11
C GLU A 97 8.77 -2.68 -8.00
N PHE A 98 8.78 -1.86 -6.93
CA PHE A 98 7.78 -0.85 -6.63
C PHE A 98 7.88 0.31 -7.61
N LYS A 99 6.76 0.62 -8.27
CA LYS A 99 6.70 1.65 -9.32
C LYS A 99 5.39 2.41 -9.24
N LEU A 100 5.44 3.72 -9.45
CA LEU A 100 4.29 4.63 -9.41
C LEU A 100 3.24 4.32 -10.48
N ASP A 101 3.65 3.79 -11.63
CA ASP A 101 2.75 3.44 -12.74
C ASP A 101 1.78 2.29 -12.44
N LYS A 102 2.04 1.53 -11.36
CA LYS A 102 1.15 0.44 -10.89
C LYS A 102 0.02 0.94 -9.99
N TYR A 103 -0.04 2.24 -9.68
CA TYR A 103 -1.00 2.83 -8.75
C TYR A 103 -1.83 3.92 -9.44
N GLU A 104 -3.14 3.94 -9.19
CA GLU A 104 -4.05 4.93 -9.76
C GLU A 104 -3.99 6.27 -9.01
N ASP A 105 -3.76 6.17 -7.70
CA ASP A 105 -3.76 7.30 -6.79
C ASP A 105 -2.41 7.46 -6.07
N MET A 106 -2.03 8.71 -5.85
CA MET A 106 -0.82 9.07 -5.14
C MET A 106 -0.92 8.65 -3.67
N ASP A 107 -2.09 8.81 -3.04
CA ASP A 107 -2.26 8.44 -1.63
C ASP A 107 -2.01 6.94 -1.41
N GLU A 108 -2.53 6.08 -2.30
CA GLU A 108 -2.26 4.65 -2.25
C GLU A 108 -0.77 4.34 -2.43
N PHE A 109 -0.13 4.96 -3.43
CA PHE A 109 1.31 4.83 -3.67
C PHE A 109 2.13 5.21 -2.43
N GLU A 110 1.85 6.37 -1.84
CA GLU A 110 2.56 6.88 -0.66
C GLU A 110 2.38 5.96 0.55
N MET A 111 1.14 5.48 0.78
CA MET A 111 0.85 4.55 1.87
C MET A 111 1.64 3.25 1.73
N VAL A 112 1.64 2.64 0.53
CA VAL A 112 2.35 1.37 0.31
C VAL A 112 3.87 1.57 0.38
N LEU A 113 4.41 2.66 -0.18
CA LEU A 113 5.84 2.98 -0.10
C LEU A 113 6.31 3.11 1.35
N ASN A 114 5.57 3.87 2.16
CA ASN A 114 5.89 4.07 3.58
C ASN A 114 5.80 2.76 4.37
N SER A 115 4.80 1.93 4.06
CA SER A 115 4.68 0.58 4.64
C SER A 115 5.90 -0.27 4.33
N LEU A 116 6.34 -0.35 3.07
CA LEU A 116 7.52 -1.11 2.66
C LEU A 116 8.81 -0.58 3.33
N ILE A 117 9.01 0.74 3.37
CA ILE A 117 10.15 1.37 4.06
C ILE A 117 10.17 1.04 5.56
N SER A 118 8.99 0.98 6.19
CA SER A 118 8.88 0.63 7.61
C SER A 118 9.24 -0.83 7.87
N LYS A 119 8.83 -1.74 6.97
CA LYS A 119 9.10 -3.18 7.06
C LYS A 119 10.58 -3.52 6.82
N THR A 120 11.26 -2.78 5.95
CA THR A 120 12.70 -2.94 5.68
C THR A 120 13.60 -2.29 6.73
N LYS A 121 13.02 -1.65 7.76
CA LYS A 121 13.74 -0.96 8.85
C LYS A 121 14.73 0.11 8.33
N ILE A 122 14.48 0.68 7.15
CA ILE A 122 15.33 1.73 6.58
C ILE A 122 15.19 3.00 7.42
N SER A 123 16.24 3.37 8.15
CA SER A 123 16.33 4.62 8.90
C SER A 123 17.08 5.73 8.15
N ASP A 124 17.92 5.38 7.17
CA ASP A 124 18.73 6.34 6.42
C ASP A 124 17.86 7.15 5.45
N LYS A 125 17.83 8.47 5.65
CA LYS A 125 17.14 9.45 4.80
C LYS A 125 17.57 9.36 3.34
N LYS A 126 18.86 9.11 3.07
CA LYS A 126 19.38 8.98 1.69
C LYS A 126 18.85 7.71 1.01
N VAL A 127 18.76 6.61 1.75
CA VAL A 127 18.22 5.35 1.22
C VAL A 127 16.72 5.52 0.94
N LYS A 128 15.95 6.11 1.86
CA LYS A 128 14.53 6.44 1.62
C LYS A 128 14.33 7.27 0.35
N TRP A 129 15.14 8.33 0.18
CA TRP A 129 15.09 9.16 -1.02
C TRP A 129 15.43 8.38 -2.30
N ARG A 130 16.45 7.50 -2.26
CA ARG A 130 16.80 6.64 -3.41
C ARG A 130 15.67 5.67 -3.76
N CYS A 131 15.00 5.09 -2.77
CA CYS A 131 13.85 4.22 -2.97
C CYS A 131 12.70 4.97 -3.66
N LEU A 132 12.38 6.18 -3.21
CA LEU A 132 11.42 7.05 -3.88
C LEU A 132 11.83 7.30 -5.34
N MET A 133 13.04 7.79 -5.56
CA MET A 133 13.52 8.09 -6.92
C MET A 133 13.47 6.87 -7.84
N ALA A 134 13.83 5.69 -7.35
CA ALA A 134 13.77 4.44 -8.11
C ALA A 134 12.35 4.02 -8.47
N SER A 135 11.36 4.34 -7.63
CA SER A 135 9.95 4.02 -7.86
C SER A 135 9.23 4.99 -8.81
N LEU A 136 9.78 6.18 -9.01
CA LEU A 136 9.19 7.19 -9.90
C LEU A 136 9.56 6.96 -11.37
N SER A 137 8.69 7.40 -12.27
CA SER A 137 8.99 7.45 -13.70
C SER A 137 9.98 8.59 -14.02
N THR A 138 10.67 8.48 -15.16
CA THR A 138 11.68 9.45 -15.61
C THR A 138 11.15 10.89 -15.69
N LYS A 139 9.85 11.04 -15.98
CA LYS A 139 9.14 12.33 -16.03
C LYS A 139 9.20 13.05 -14.67
N TYR A 140 8.84 12.35 -13.61
CA TYR A 140 8.81 12.89 -12.25
C TYR A 140 10.21 12.97 -11.62
N GLN A 141 11.11 12.03 -11.94
CA GLN A 141 12.51 12.12 -11.54
C GLN A 141 13.17 13.42 -12.04
N LYS A 142 12.93 13.79 -13.32
CA LYS A 142 13.44 15.05 -13.90
C LYS A 142 12.89 16.28 -13.18
N LEU A 143 11.60 16.25 -12.81
CA LEU A 143 10.95 17.34 -12.07
C LEU A 143 11.63 17.59 -10.71
N ILE A 144 11.88 16.52 -9.95
CA ILE A 144 12.57 16.58 -8.64
C ILE A 144 14.00 17.10 -8.78
N LEU A 145 14.76 16.56 -9.74
CA LEU A 145 16.16 16.94 -9.95
C LEU A 145 16.31 18.38 -10.44
N ARG A 146 15.41 18.85 -11.30
CA ARG A 146 15.40 20.25 -11.78
C ARG A 146 15.18 21.23 -10.63
N ASN A 147 14.32 20.86 -9.69
CA ASN A 147 14.02 21.66 -8.51
C ASN A 147 15.02 21.44 -7.36
N LYS A 148 16.06 20.62 -7.56
CA LYS A 148 17.12 20.30 -6.58
C LYS A 148 16.57 19.80 -5.23
N ILE A 149 15.49 19.03 -5.26
CA ILE A 149 14.82 18.54 -4.06
C ILE A 149 15.51 17.28 -3.55
N SER A 150 16.01 17.33 -2.32
CA SER A 150 16.70 16.21 -1.64
C SER A 150 15.93 15.64 -0.44
N GLU A 151 14.81 16.26 -0.08
CA GLU A 151 13.95 15.83 1.02
C GLU A 151 12.82 14.95 0.49
N PHE A 152 12.57 13.83 1.17
CA PHE A 152 11.55 12.84 0.79
C PHE A 152 10.15 13.46 0.73
N GLU A 153 9.72 14.14 1.81
CA GLU A 153 8.38 14.74 1.90
C GLU A 153 8.13 15.78 0.80
N LYS A 154 9.11 16.66 0.57
CA LYS A 154 9.02 17.68 -0.49
C LYS A 154 8.96 17.05 -1.88
N ALA A 155 9.68 15.94 -2.09
CA ALA A 155 9.65 15.22 -3.36
C ALA A 155 8.27 14.60 -3.61
N ILE A 156 7.64 14.01 -2.59
CA ILE A 156 6.27 13.49 -2.68
C ILE A 156 5.27 14.59 -3.06
N MET A 157 5.33 15.75 -2.39
CA MET A 157 4.45 16.88 -2.71
C MET A 157 4.59 17.34 -4.16
N VAL A 158 5.83 17.51 -4.65
CA VAL A 158 6.06 17.95 -6.04
C VAL A 158 5.59 16.91 -7.06
N VAL A 159 5.70 15.63 -6.76
CA VAL A 159 5.16 14.57 -7.61
C VAL A 159 3.64 14.61 -7.62
N ARG A 160 2.99 14.80 -6.46
CA ARG A 160 1.54 14.94 -6.32
C ARG A 160 1.02 16.11 -7.15
N ASP A 161 1.56 17.31 -6.94
CA ASP A 161 1.20 18.51 -7.69
C ASP A 161 1.42 18.32 -9.21
N GLY A 162 2.51 17.64 -9.57
CA GLY A 162 2.80 17.30 -10.95
C GLY A 162 1.73 16.39 -11.57
N ILE A 163 1.35 15.31 -10.88
CA ILE A 163 0.31 14.37 -11.35
C ILE A 163 -1.02 15.09 -11.53
N GLU A 164 -1.44 15.90 -10.55
CA GLU A 164 -2.68 16.69 -10.65
C GLU A 164 -2.64 17.66 -11.84
N LEU A 165 -1.53 18.37 -12.02
CA LEU A 165 -1.35 19.28 -13.16
C LEU A 165 -1.45 18.54 -14.50
N TYR A 166 -0.83 17.36 -14.63
CA TYR A 166 -0.93 16.57 -15.86
C TYR A 166 -2.35 16.05 -16.10
N LYS A 167 -3.06 15.60 -15.06
CA LYS A 167 -4.47 15.23 -15.17
C LYS A 167 -5.30 16.40 -15.70
N LEU A 168 -5.08 17.61 -15.18
CA LEU A 168 -5.78 18.82 -15.63
C LEU A 168 -5.44 19.19 -17.08
N VAL A 169 -4.17 19.18 -17.46
CA VAL A 169 -3.75 19.53 -18.83
C VAL A 169 -4.23 18.49 -19.85
N ASP A 170 -4.19 17.20 -19.52
CA ASP A 170 -4.67 16.14 -20.41
C ASP A 170 -6.20 16.17 -20.58
N THR A 171 -6.96 16.64 -19.57
CA THR A 171 -8.39 16.95 -19.77
C THR A 171 -8.65 18.12 -20.71
N HIS A 172 -7.76 19.12 -20.77
CA HIS A 172 -7.93 20.26 -21.69
C HIS A 172 -7.66 19.88 -23.14
N LYS A 173 -6.72 18.97 -23.41
CA LYS A 173 -6.50 18.44 -24.78
C LYS A 173 -7.74 17.76 -25.35
N TYR A 174 -8.47 17.00 -24.52
CA TYR A 174 -9.73 16.37 -24.95
C TYR A 174 -10.84 17.38 -25.25
N ILE A 175 -10.84 18.55 -24.61
CA ILE A 175 -11.84 19.61 -24.84
C ILE A 175 -11.49 20.41 -26.09
N GLU A 176 -10.21 20.71 -26.31
CA GLU A 176 -9.72 21.38 -27.53
C GLU A 176 -9.97 20.52 -28.79
N ASP A 177 -9.75 19.20 -28.73
CA ASP A 177 -10.01 18.27 -29.83
C ASP A 177 -11.51 18.09 -30.16
N LEU A 178 -12.41 18.37 -29.19
CA LEU A 178 -13.86 18.36 -29.39
C LEU A 178 -14.35 19.68 -30.02
N ASP A 179 -13.76 20.82 -29.65
CA ASP A 179 -14.09 22.13 -30.21
C ASP A 179 -13.59 22.29 -31.66
N GLU A 180 -12.39 21.76 -31.99
CA GLU A 180 -11.90 21.77 -33.38
C GLU A 180 -12.76 20.90 -34.33
N ASN A 181 -13.36 19.82 -33.84
CA ASN A 181 -14.24 18.95 -34.64
C ASN A 181 -15.67 19.49 -34.84
N LEU A 182 -16.12 20.43 -34.01
CA LEU A 182 -17.42 21.10 -34.16
C LEU A 182 -17.36 22.34 -35.07
N GLY A 183 -16.18 22.87 -35.38
CA GLY A 183 -15.98 24.06 -36.22
C GLY A 183 -16.00 23.85 -37.74
N SER A 184 -16.19 22.63 -38.24
CA SER A 184 -15.99 22.32 -39.68
C SER A 184 -17.21 21.75 -40.43
N LYS A 185 -18.46 22.06 -40.06
CA LYS A 185 -19.62 21.76 -40.93
C LYS A 185 -20.70 22.83 -40.94
N SER A 186 -20.70 23.62 -42.02
CA SER A 186 -21.78 24.41 -42.68
C SER A 186 -21.20 25.78 -43.08
N GLU A 187 -21.24 26.30 -44.31
CA GLU A 187 -21.99 26.03 -45.54
C GLU A 187 -21.16 26.62 -46.71
N LYS A 188 -21.02 25.90 -47.82
CA LYS A 188 -20.75 26.54 -49.12
C LYS A 188 -21.86 26.14 -50.08
N VAL A 189 -22.91 26.96 -50.12
CA VAL A 189 -23.95 26.88 -51.16
C VAL A 189 -23.37 27.50 -52.43
N ILE A 190 -23.13 26.67 -53.45
CA ILE A 190 -22.70 27.10 -54.78
C ILE A 190 -23.93 27.65 -55.52
N VAL A 191 -24.02 28.97 -55.68
CA VAL A 191 -25.00 29.59 -56.58
C VAL A 191 -24.35 29.72 -57.96
N LYS A 192 -24.85 28.94 -58.94
CA LYS A 192 -24.47 29.11 -60.35
C LYS A 192 -25.13 30.36 -60.90
N SER A 193 -24.34 31.41 -61.15
CA SER A 193 -24.73 32.54 -61.98
C SER A 193 -24.54 32.19 -63.46
N HIS A 194 -25.59 32.34 -64.27
CA HIS A 194 -25.48 32.51 -65.71
C HIS A 194 -25.95 33.95 -66.03
N VAL A 195 -25.13 34.69 -66.76
CA VAL A 195 -25.32 36.07 -67.25
C VAL A 195 -24.72 36.11 -68.65
N PRO A 196 -25.15 36.98 -69.58
CA PRO A 196 -26.48 37.52 -69.86
C PRO A 196 -27.13 36.90 -71.11
#